data_AF-A0A7J5ZTU2-F1
#
_entry.id   AF-A0A7J5ZTU2-F1
#
_cell.length_a   1.000
_cell.length_b   1.000
_cell.length_c   1.000
_cell.angle_alpha   90.00
_cell.angle_beta   90.00
_cell.angle_gamma   90.00
#
_symmetry.space_group_name_H-M   'P 1'
#
loop_
_entity.id
_entity.type
_entity.pdbx_description
1 polymer ?
#
loop_
_entity_poly.entity_id
_entity_poly.type
_entity_poly.pdbx_seq_one_letter_code
_entity_poly.pdbx_strand_id
1 'polypeptide(L)'
;MTAHLNTLNTALQGKGRTDLHMSEEVLAFEGKLTVLARDLRKGTLSHFPSLREFKEAHMMNLEHLHSEVIAIQTSFGKRFSEFREEKTTLSFPVTPVSLDPSLLNMTAFPGVSPPDLEMELADVADKDMWVSKFKRLTADLEDVSSQKAVLAQNHKWRDIENLPKPDKLVFETWNAIPDIYVNIKKYALGVLSIFRSTYVCEQVFSNMNFIKNKHRTRLTDDSLQSCVKMKVTAYSPDVQMLCAEVQEQISH
;
A
#
# COMPACT_ATOMS: atom_id res chain seq x y z
N MET A 1 -3.14 -22.78 -1.93
CA MET A 1 -3.92 -21.51 -2.04
C MET A 1 -3.71 -20.62 -0.82
N THR A 2 -3.97 -21.10 0.40
CA THR A 2 -3.83 -20.33 1.65
C THR A 2 -2.46 -19.68 1.83
N ALA A 3 -1.37 -20.39 1.49
CA ALA A 3 -0.02 -19.82 1.53
C ALA A 3 0.12 -18.58 0.61
N HIS A 4 -0.42 -18.62 -0.61
CA HIS A 4 -0.36 -17.48 -1.54
C HIS A 4 -1.19 -16.29 -1.05
N LEU A 5 -2.37 -16.54 -0.44
CA LEU A 5 -3.19 -15.49 0.17
C LEU A 5 -2.48 -14.85 1.38
N ASN A 6 -1.81 -15.65 2.20
CA ASN A 6 -1.03 -15.13 3.32
C ASN A 6 0.14 -14.26 2.83
N THR A 7 0.84 -14.68 1.76
CA THR A 7 1.88 -13.85 1.14
C THR A 7 1.34 -12.50 0.69
N LEU A 8 0.19 -12.47 0.00
CA LEU A 8 -0.44 -11.21 -0.39
C LEU A 8 -0.82 -10.37 0.84
N ASN A 9 -1.50 -10.96 1.83
CA ASN A 9 -1.92 -10.25 3.04
C ASN A 9 -0.73 -9.61 3.76
N THR A 10 0.39 -10.31 3.88
CA THR A 10 1.62 -9.75 4.47
C THR A 10 2.22 -8.65 3.59
N ALA A 11 2.13 -8.75 2.27
CA ALA A 11 2.62 -7.71 1.35
C ALA A 11 1.81 -6.41 1.45
N LEU A 12 0.49 -6.53 1.61
CA LEU A 12 -0.45 -5.42 1.79
C LEU A 12 -0.35 -4.78 3.19
N GLN A 13 0.05 -5.55 4.21
CA GLN A 13 0.21 -5.05 5.57
C GLN A 13 1.56 -4.34 5.78
N GLY A 14 1.54 -3.22 6.52
CA GLY A 14 2.75 -2.56 7.03
C GLY A 14 2.77 -1.04 6.86
N LYS A 15 3.53 -0.37 7.74
CA LYS A 15 3.69 1.09 7.74
C LYS A 15 4.53 1.53 6.53
N GLY A 16 4.06 2.52 5.79
CA GLY A 16 4.79 3.13 4.67
C GLY A 16 4.66 2.43 3.32
N ARG A 17 3.61 1.63 3.10
CA ARG A 17 3.22 1.16 1.76
C ARG A 17 2.42 2.27 1.06
N THR A 18 2.74 2.58 -0.19
CA THR A 18 1.95 3.47 -1.05
C THR A 18 0.80 2.68 -1.69
N ASP A 19 -0.33 3.31 -2.05
CA ASP A 19 -1.40 2.57 -2.75
C ASP A 19 -0.94 2.14 -4.15
N LEU A 20 0.06 2.80 -4.74
CA LEU A 20 0.77 2.26 -5.91
C LEU A 20 1.34 0.87 -5.62
N HIS A 21 2.12 0.72 -4.55
CA HIS A 21 2.66 -0.59 -4.16
C HIS A 21 1.55 -1.59 -3.83
N MET A 22 0.48 -1.17 -3.15
CA MET A 22 -0.67 -2.07 -2.89
C MET A 22 -1.34 -2.51 -4.20
N SER A 23 -1.56 -1.58 -5.13
CA SER A 23 -2.14 -1.87 -6.44
C SER A 23 -1.27 -2.85 -7.22
N GLU A 24 0.05 -2.68 -7.20
CA GLU A 24 1.00 -3.56 -7.86
C GLU A 24 0.98 -4.97 -7.26
N GLU A 25 0.95 -5.10 -5.93
CA GLU A 25 0.88 -6.40 -5.25
C GLU A 25 -0.44 -7.14 -5.56
N VAL A 26 -1.56 -6.43 -5.58
CA VAL A 26 -2.87 -7.00 -5.94
C VAL A 26 -2.89 -7.44 -7.40
N LEU A 27 -2.46 -6.58 -8.33
CA LEU A 27 -2.43 -6.90 -9.77
C LEU A 27 -1.46 -8.06 -10.05
N ALA A 28 -0.31 -8.10 -9.38
CA ALA A 28 0.63 -9.22 -9.47
C ALA A 28 -0.01 -10.52 -8.94
N PHE A 29 -0.79 -10.46 -7.87
CA PHE A 29 -1.50 -11.61 -7.34
C PHE A 29 -2.58 -12.13 -8.29
N GLU A 30 -3.33 -11.26 -8.95
CA GLU A 30 -4.28 -11.69 -9.99
C GLU A 30 -3.58 -12.36 -11.18
N GLY A 31 -2.40 -11.86 -11.56
CA GLY A 31 -1.53 -12.55 -12.51
C GLY A 31 -1.12 -13.95 -12.03
N LYS A 32 -0.75 -14.08 -10.74
CA LYS A 32 -0.46 -15.38 -10.13
C LYS A 32 -1.68 -16.31 -10.15
N LEU A 33 -2.88 -15.83 -9.83
CA LEU A 33 -4.12 -16.62 -9.92
C LEU A 33 -4.36 -17.16 -11.33
N THR A 34 -4.12 -16.34 -12.36
CA THR A 34 -4.21 -16.77 -13.76
C THR A 34 -3.23 -17.92 -14.07
N VAL A 35 -2.00 -17.83 -13.56
CA VAL A 35 -1.00 -18.90 -13.70
C VAL A 35 -1.43 -20.17 -12.98
N LEU A 36 -1.95 -20.05 -11.75
CA LEU A 36 -2.42 -21.18 -10.95
C LEU A 36 -3.63 -21.87 -11.59
N ALA A 37 -4.60 -21.12 -12.10
CA ALA A 37 -5.75 -21.68 -12.83
C ALA A 37 -5.27 -22.46 -14.07
N ARG A 38 -4.34 -21.90 -14.84
CA ARG A 38 -3.78 -22.57 -16.02
C ARG A 38 -3.04 -23.87 -15.66
N ASP A 39 -2.29 -23.89 -14.56
CA ASP A 39 -1.58 -25.08 -14.07
C ASP A 39 -2.55 -26.18 -13.61
N LEU A 40 -3.63 -25.82 -12.92
CA LEU A 40 -4.70 -26.74 -12.52
C LEU A 40 -5.41 -27.35 -13.73
N ARG A 41 -5.77 -26.53 -14.72
CA ARG A 41 -6.41 -26.98 -15.96
C ARG A 41 -5.52 -27.94 -16.77
N LYS A 42 -4.21 -27.70 -16.80
CA LYS A 42 -3.24 -28.59 -17.44
C LYS A 42 -2.99 -29.87 -16.62
N GLY A 43 -3.31 -29.86 -15.33
CA GLY A 43 -3.09 -30.97 -14.42
C GLY A 43 -1.62 -31.23 -14.07
N THR A 44 -0.71 -30.29 -14.41
CA THR A 44 0.74 -30.38 -14.17
C THR A 44 1.12 -30.14 -12.70
N LEU A 45 0.32 -29.35 -11.98
CA LEU A 45 0.46 -29.08 -10.54
C LEU A 45 1.86 -28.59 -10.14
N SER A 46 2.54 -27.84 -11.01
CA SER A 46 3.88 -27.28 -10.78
C SER A 46 3.94 -26.28 -9.66
N HIS A 47 2.82 -25.63 -9.35
CA HIS A 47 2.73 -24.67 -8.25
C HIS A 47 2.07 -25.25 -7.00
N PHE A 48 1.71 -26.55 -7.02
CA PHE A 48 1.07 -27.25 -5.92
C PHE A 48 1.77 -28.60 -5.64
N PRO A 49 3.02 -28.59 -5.13
CA PRO A 49 3.81 -29.82 -4.96
C PRO A 49 3.12 -30.86 -4.06
N SER A 50 2.57 -30.44 -2.92
CA SER A 50 1.82 -31.35 -2.04
C SER A 50 0.55 -31.92 -2.69
N LEU A 51 -0.10 -31.14 -3.57
CA LEU A 51 -1.27 -31.61 -4.31
C LEU A 51 -0.88 -32.58 -5.42
N ARG A 52 0.28 -32.37 -6.04
CA ARG A 52 0.86 -33.28 -7.03
C ARG A 52 1.13 -34.64 -6.41
N GLU A 53 1.85 -34.67 -5.29
CA GLU A 53 2.15 -35.90 -4.54
C GLU A 53 0.85 -36.63 -4.14
N PHE A 54 -0.15 -35.88 -3.67
CA PHE A 54 -1.44 -36.46 -3.28
C PHE A 54 -2.20 -37.07 -4.48
N LYS A 55 -2.19 -36.40 -5.63
CA LYS A 55 -2.84 -36.88 -6.87
C LYS A 55 -2.13 -38.09 -7.47
N GLU A 56 -0.81 -38.20 -7.31
CA GLU A 56 -0.07 -39.40 -7.74
C GLU A 56 -0.46 -40.62 -6.91
N ALA A 57 -0.80 -40.42 -5.63
CA ALA A 57 -1.30 -41.48 -4.75
C ALA A 57 -2.82 -41.76 -4.90
N HIS A 58 -3.62 -40.82 -5.42
CA HIS A 58 -5.09 -40.92 -5.45
C HIS A 58 -5.70 -40.28 -6.71
N MET A 59 -6.75 -40.90 -7.27
CA MET A 59 -7.53 -40.25 -8.32
C MET A 59 -8.30 -39.05 -7.76
N MET A 60 -7.85 -37.85 -8.09
CA MET A 60 -8.46 -36.59 -7.69
C MET A 60 -9.04 -35.83 -8.88
N ASN A 61 -10.27 -35.32 -8.72
CA ASN A 61 -10.86 -34.38 -9.65
C ASN A 61 -10.33 -32.95 -9.38
N LEU A 62 -9.62 -32.37 -10.35
CA LEU A 62 -9.07 -31.01 -10.26
C LEU A 62 -10.07 -29.92 -10.71
N GLU A 63 -11.20 -30.29 -11.32
CA GLU A 63 -12.19 -29.32 -11.83
C GLU A 63 -12.74 -28.44 -10.72
N HIS A 64 -13.03 -29.01 -9.56
CA HIS A 64 -13.52 -28.23 -8.43
C HIS A 64 -12.47 -27.22 -7.96
N LEU A 65 -11.20 -27.64 -7.78
CA LEU A 65 -10.12 -26.72 -7.40
C LEU A 65 -9.90 -25.63 -8.46
N HIS A 66 -9.94 -25.98 -9.74
CA HIS A 66 -9.87 -25.01 -10.83
C HIS A 66 -11.01 -23.99 -10.75
N SER A 67 -12.25 -24.44 -10.53
CA SER A 67 -13.43 -23.58 -10.38
C SER A 67 -13.30 -22.61 -9.20
N GLU A 68 -12.75 -23.05 -8.06
CA GLU A 68 -12.49 -22.22 -6.89
C GLU A 68 -11.44 -21.13 -7.19
N VAL A 69 -10.36 -21.46 -7.91
CA VAL A 69 -9.36 -20.46 -8.32
C VAL A 69 -9.96 -19.41 -9.25
N ILE A 70 -10.81 -19.83 -10.21
CA ILE A 70 -11.52 -18.90 -11.10
C ILE A 70 -12.50 -18.02 -10.33
N ALA A 71 -13.20 -18.57 -9.33
CA ALA A 71 -14.10 -17.79 -8.47
C ALA A 71 -13.33 -16.72 -7.68
N ILE A 72 -12.18 -17.08 -7.09
CA ILE A 72 -11.28 -16.13 -6.42
C ILE A 72 -10.79 -15.07 -7.40
N GLN A 73 -10.32 -15.47 -8.57
CA GLN A 73 -9.85 -14.54 -9.61
C GLN A 73 -10.95 -13.55 -10.01
N THR A 74 -12.17 -14.02 -10.20
CA THR A 74 -13.32 -13.17 -10.54
C THR A 74 -13.65 -12.19 -9.41
N SER A 75 -13.60 -12.67 -8.16
CA SER A 75 -13.86 -11.84 -6.98
C SER A 75 -12.81 -10.74 -6.82
N PHE A 76 -11.53 -11.05 -6.96
CA PHE A 76 -10.44 -10.06 -6.98
C PHE A 76 -10.59 -9.10 -8.15
N GLY A 77 -10.87 -9.66 -9.34
CA GLY A 77 -11.09 -8.92 -10.58
C GLY A 77 -12.09 -7.78 -10.42
N LYS A 78 -13.23 -8.11 -9.81
CA LYS A 78 -14.32 -7.19 -9.51
C LYS A 78 -14.00 -6.25 -8.34
N ARG A 79 -13.38 -6.76 -7.28
CA ARG A 79 -13.13 -5.98 -6.06
C ARG A 79 -12.07 -4.89 -6.28
N PHE A 80 -11.10 -5.14 -7.14
CA PHE A 80 -9.95 -4.26 -7.38
C PHE A 80 -9.89 -3.76 -8.83
N SER A 81 -11.05 -3.65 -9.49
CA SER A 81 -11.12 -3.15 -10.87
C SER A 81 -10.53 -1.75 -11.01
N GLU A 82 -10.81 -0.88 -10.03
CA GLU A 82 -10.33 0.51 -9.99
C GLU A 82 -8.80 0.61 -9.97
N PHE A 83 -8.07 -0.36 -9.39
CA PHE A 83 -6.61 -0.36 -9.42
C PHE A 83 -6.03 -0.51 -10.84
N ARG A 84 -6.76 -1.12 -11.78
CA ARG A 84 -6.34 -1.16 -13.19
C ARG A 84 -6.56 0.19 -13.86
N GLU A 85 -7.71 0.79 -13.59
CA GLU A 85 -8.13 2.07 -14.19
C GLU A 85 -7.24 3.21 -13.70
N GLU A 86 -6.91 3.22 -12.41
CA GLU A 86 -6.11 4.27 -11.77
C GLU A 86 -4.60 3.99 -11.78
N LYS A 87 -4.12 2.91 -12.41
CA LYS A 87 -2.70 2.54 -12.35
C LYS A 87 -1.77 3.69 -12.79
N THR A 88 -2.16 4.40 -13.85
CA THR A 88 -1.42 5.56 -14.36
C THR A 88 -1.45 6.73 -13.38
N THR A 89 -2.61 7.02 -12.80
CA THR A 89 -2.78 8.05 -11.77
C THR A 89 -1.91 7.74 -10.54
N LEU A 90 -1.93 6.50 -10.07
CA LEU A 90 -1.20 6.06 -8.87
C LEU A 90 0.32 6.04 -9.07
N SER A 91 0.79 5.83 -10.32
CA SER A 91 2.22 5.85 -10.63
C SER A 91 2.80 7.25 -10.81
N PHE A 92 1.94 8.26 -11.01
CA PHE A 92 2.35 9.64 -11.24
C PHE A 92 3.35 10.20 -10.23
N PRO A 93 3.23 9.99 -8.91
CA PRO A 93 4.19 10.53 -7.95
C PRO A 93 5.61 9.95 -8.07
N VAL A 94 5.79 8.81 -8.74
CA VAL A 94 7.09 8.14 -8.90
C VAL A 94 7.66 8.33 -10.30
N THR A 95 6.81 8.32 -11.34
CA THR A 95 7.23 8.37 -12.74
C THR A 95 6.50 9.45 -13.55
N PRO A 96 6.45 10.72 -13.12
CA PRO A 96 5.58 11.73 -13.72
C PRO A 96 5.95 12.10 -15.17
N VAL A 97 7.25 12.06 -15.50
CA VAL A 97 7.78 12.51 -16.80
C VAL A 97 7.70 11.45 -17.91
N SER A 98 7.35 10.21 -17.58
CA SER A 98 7.23 9.10 -18.54
C SER A 98 5.79 8.72 -18.84
N LEU A 99 4.82 9.46 -18.30
CA LEU A 99 3.40 9.18 -18.43
C LEU A 99 2.79 10.06 -19.52
N ASP A 100 1.79 9.52 -20.20
CA ASP A 100 0.91 10.28 -21.08
C ASP A 100 -0.11 11.05 -20.21
N PRO A 101 -0.10 12.40 -20.22
CA PRO A 101 -1.02 13.20 -19.42
C PRO A 101 -2.50 12.93 -19.74
N SER A 102 -2.83 12.46 -20.95
CA SER A 102 -4.20 12.16 -21.36
C SER A 102 -4.81 10.94 -20.65
N LEU A 103 -3.96 10.08 -20.07
CA LEU A 103 -4.37 8.89 -19.33
C LEU A 103 -4.57 9.14 -17.84
N LEU A 104 -4.33 10.37 -17.36
CA LEU A 104 -4.49 10.73 -15.96
C LEU A 104 -5.96 10.95 -15.60
N ASN A 105 -6.41 10.39 -14.48
CA ASN A 105 -7.73 10.72 -13.96
C ASN A 105 -7.71 12.14 -13.38
N MET A 106 -8.34 13.08 -14.07
CA MET A 106 -8.47 14.48 -13.64
C MET A 106 -9.72 14.74 -12.80
N THR A 107 -10.71 13.84 -12.85
CA THR A 107 -12.01 14.06 -12.18
C THR A 107 -11.90 14.05 -10.66
N ALA A 108 -10.94 13.30 -10.12
CA ALA A 108 -10.66 13.24 -8.68
C ALA A 108 -9.96 14.49 -8.13
N PHE A 109 -9.48 15.39 -9.00
CA PHE A 109 -8.62 16.53 -8.62
C PHE A 109 -9.14 17.86 -9.20
N PRO A 110 -10.31 18.37 -8.75
CA PRO A 110 -10.97 19.54 -9.34
C PRO A 110 -10.18 20.86 -9.23
N GLY A 111 -9.11 20.90 -8.43
CA GLY A 111 -8.23 22.07 -8.27
C GLY A 111 -7.01 22.08 -9.21
N VAL A 112 -6.93 21.14 -10.15
CA VAL A 112 -5.85 21.00 -11.13
C VAL A 112 -6.41 21.27 -12.53
N SER A 113 -5.79 22.20 -13.24
CA SER A 113 -6.15 22.53 -14.63
C SER A 113 -5.47 21.54 -15.58
N PRO A 114 -6.23 20.73 -16.36
CA PRO A 114 -5.61 19.77 -17.28
C PRO A 114 -4.70 20.40 -18.34
N PRO A 115 -5.08 21.51 -19.02
CA PRO A 115 -4.18 22.17 -19.97
C PRO A 115 -2.89 22.69 -19.33
N ASP A 116 -2.98 23.28 -18.14
CA ASP A 116 -1.79 23.79 -17.46
C ASP A 116 -0.91 22.65 -16.93
N LEU A 117 -1.52 21.55 -16.46
CA LEU A 117 -0.80 20.33 -16.07
C LEU A 117 0.00 19.77 -17.24
N GLU A 118 -0.60 19.67 -18.42
CA GLU A 118 0.05 19.17 -19.62
C GLU A 118 1.24 20.05 -20.04
N MET A 119 1.05 21.37 -20.04
CA MET A 119 2.12 22.34 -20.33
C MET A 119 3.26 22.28 -19.30
N GLU A 120 2.94 22.19 -18.01
CA GLU A 120 3.92 22.05 -16.94
C GLU A 120 4.69 20.72 -17.04
N LEU A 121 4.02 19.62 -17.39
CA LEU A 121 4.67 18.32 -17.61
C LEU A 121 5.62 18.34 -18.80
N ALA A 122 5.22 18.96 -19.92
CA ALA A 122 6.08 19.10 -21.08
C ALA A 122 7.36 19.90 -20.75
N ASP A 123 7.22 21.02 -20.04
CA ASP A 123 8.37 21.84 -19.62
C ASP A 123 9.29 21.08 -18.63
N VAL A 124 8.72 20.30 -17.71
CA VAL A 124 9.51 19.47 -16.77
C VAL A 124 10.18 18.30 -17.48
N ALA A 125 9.55 17.72 -18.50
CA ALA A 125 10.10 16.61 -19.28
C ALA A 125 11.30 17.01 -20.15
N ASP A 126 11.33 18.26 -20.64
CA ASP A 126 12.48 18.80 -21.40
C ASP A 126 13.64 19.26 -20.49
N LYS A 127 13.43 19.31 -19.17
CA LYS A 127 14.45 19.71 -18.20
C LYS A 127 15.19 18.50 -17.66
N ASP A 128 16.38 18.25 -18.22
CA ASP A 128 17.29 17.16 -17.84
C ASP A 128 17.51 17.01 -16.33
N MET A 129 17.61 18.14 -15.62
CA MET A 129 17.76 18.15 -14.16
C MET A 129 16.58 17.45 -13.46
N TRP A 130 15.34 17.75 -13.85
CA TRP A 130 14.15 17.15 -13.27
C TRP A 130 13.96 15.71 -13.69
N VAL A 131 14.19 15.41 -14.98
CA VAL A 131 14.20 14.04 -15.49
C VAL A 131 15.19 13.17 -14.71
N SER A 132 16.40 13.67 -14.49
CA SER A 132 17.43 12.96 -13.72
C SER A 132 17.04 12.78 -12.26
N LYS A 133 16.36 13.77 -11.66
CA LYS A 133 15.90 13.69 -10.28
C LYS A 133 14.81 12.64 -10.10
N PHE A 134 13.84 12.57 -11.01
CA PHE A 134 12.80 11.54 -10.99
C PHE A 134 13.37 10.14 -11.27
N LYS A 135 14.31 10.00 -12.22
CA LYS A 135 15.03 8.73 -12.42
C LYS A 135 15.77 8.28 -11.16
N ARG A 136 16.41 9.20 -10.44
CA ARG A 136 17.05 8.90 -9.15
C ARG A 136 16.05 8.46 -8.10
N LEU A 137 14.90 9.14 -8.00
CA LEU A 137 13.82 8.72 -7.09
C LEU A 137 13.40 7.27 -7.38
N THR A 138 13.17 6.92 -8.65
CA THR A 138 12.83 5.54 -9.03
C THR A 138 13.91 4.55 -8.60
N ALA A 139 15.19 4.86 -8.88
CA ALA A 139 16.32 4.01 -8.49
C ALA A 139 16.44 3.85 -6.95
N ASP A 140 16.24 4.92 -6.18
CA ASP A 140 16.28 4.88 -4.72
C ASP A 140 15.14 4.03 -4.15
N LEU A 141 13.94 4.10 -4.74
CA LEU A 141 12.78 3.29 -4.35
C LEU A 141 12.99 1.81 -4.67
N GLU A 142 13.60 1.51 -5.82
CA GLU A 142 14.00 0.16 -6.21
C GLU A 142 15.03 -0.41 -5.23
N ASP A 143 16.09 0.35 -4.91
CA ASP A 143 17.13 -0.04 -3.96
C ASP A 143 16.57 -0.32 -2.57
N VAL A 144 15.70 0.56 -2.05
CA VAL A 144 15.00 0.33 -0.77
C VAL A 144 14.20 -0.97 -0.81
N SER A 145 13.50 -1.23 -1.92
CA SER A 145 12.71 -2.45 -2.09
C SER A 145 13.59 -3.70 -2.13
N SER A 146 14.72 -3.65 -2.85
CA SER A 146 15.70 -4.74 -2.91
C SER A 146 16.37 -5.00 -1.55
N GLN A 147 16.84 -3.97 -0.87
CA GLN A 147 17.47 -4.09 0.45
C GLN A 147 16.49 -4.66 1.48
N LYS A 148 15.24 -4.18 1.47
CA LYS A 148 14.18 -4.69 2.34
C LYS A 148 13.96 -6.20 2.11
N ALA A 149 13.96 -6.66 0.86
CA ALA A 149 13.82 -8.09 0.55
C ALA A 149 15.01 -8.91 1.09
N VAL A 150 16.24 -8.43 0.90
CA VAL A 150 17.46 -9.09 1.41
C VAL A 150 17.47 -9.15 2.94
N LEU A 151 17.12 -8.06 3.62
CA LEU A 151 17.08 -8.01 5.08
C LEU A 151 15.97 -8.92 5.65
N ALA A 152 14.80 -8.97 5.00
CA ALA A 152 13.71 -9.85 5.40
C ALA A 152 14.10 -11.33 5.29
N GLN A 153 14.79 -11.72 4.21
CA GLN A 153 15.33 -13.08 4.03
C GLN A 153 16.34 -13.46 5.11
N ASN A 154 17.15 -12.49 5.55
CA ASN A 154 18.14 -12.68 6.62
C ASN A 154 17.56 -12.47 8.03
N HIS A 155 16.25 -12.30 8.18
CA HIS A 155 15.56 -12.03 9.45
C HIS A 155 16.08 -10.78 10.20
N LYS A 156 16.63 -9.80 9.47
CA LYS A 156 17.20 -8.55 9.99
C LYS A 156 16.15 -7.45 10.11
N TRP A 157 15.12 -7.68 10.92
CA TRP A 157 13.96 -6.77 11.02
C TRP A 157 14.29 -5.37 11.56
N ARG A 158 15.25 -5.27 12.49
CA ARG A 158 15.71 -3.98 13.05
C ARG A 158 16.40 -3.11 12.00
N ASP A 159 17.13 -3.72 11.07
CA ASP A 159 17.83 -2.99 10.03
C ASP A 159 16.86 -2.44 8.95
N ILE A 160 15.71 -3.08 8.76
CA ILE A 160 14.65 -2.60 7.87
C ILE A 160 14.08 -1.26 8.37
N GLU A 161 14.01 -1.05 9.69
CA GLU A 161 13.54 0.22 10.26
C GLU A 161 14.48 1.40 9.97
N ASN A 162 15.76 1.11 9.71
CA ASN A 162 16.78 2.10 9.37
C ASN A 162 16.81 2.47 7.88
N LEU A 163 16.09 1.73 7.03
CA LEU A 163 16.02 2.04 5.60
C LEU A 163 15.33 3.40 5.36
N PRO A 164 15.73 4.12 4.30
CA PRO A 164 14.98 5.28 3.84
C PRO A 164 13.51 4.93 3.64
N LYS A 165 12.63 5.80 4.12
CA LYS A 165 11.18 5.59 3.97
C LYS A 165 10.74 6.01 2.56
N PRO A 166 10.08 5.13 1.78
CA PRO A 166 9.63 5.45 0.42
C PRO A 166 8.83 6.75 0.32
N ASP A 167 7.90 6.98 1.25
CA ASP A 167 7.09 8.19 1.27
C ASP A 167 7.97 9.44 1.43
N LYS A 168 8.95 9.40 2.33
CA LYS A 168 9.86 10.53 2.57
C LYS A 168 10.64 10.90 1.30
N LEU A 169 11.18 9.91 0.59
CA LEU A 169 11.93 10.12 -0.66
C LEU A 169 11.05 10.80 -1.74
N VAL A 170 9.81 10.32 -1.89
CA VAL A 170 8.85 10.89 -2.84
C VAL A 170 8.51 12.35 -2.44
N PHE A 171 8.17 12.60 -1.17
CA PHE A 171 7.86 13.95 -0.69
C PHE A 171 9.03 14.94 -0.86
N GLU A 172 10.26 14.54 -0.53
CA GLU A 172 11.44 15.38 -0.71
C GLU A 172 11.70 15.71 -2.19
N THR A 173 11.42 14.76 -3.09
CA THR A 173 11.53 14.99 -4.53
C THR A 173 10.54 16.03 -5.03
N TRP A 174 9.26 15.90 -4.66
CA TRP A 174 8.20 16.84 -5.05
C TRP A 174 8.32 18.21 -4.40
N ASN A 175 8.78 18.28 -3.15
CA ASN A 175 8.99 19.55 -2.45
C ASN A 175 10.08 20.41 -3.08
N ALA A 176 11.04 19.78 -3.77
CA ALA A 176 12.10 20.50 -4.45
C ALA A 176 11.67 21.10 -5.81
N ILE A 177 10.53 20.68 -6.37
CA ILE A 177 10.02 21.27 -7.60
C ILE A 177 9.59 22.72 -7.34
N PRO A 178 10.00 23.69 -8.19
CA PRO A 178 9.65 25.09 -8.04
C PRO A 178 8.13 25.31 -8.05
N ASP A 179 7.68 26.32 -7.30
CA ASP A 179 6.26 26.62 -7.15
C ASP A 179 5.59 27.18 -8.42
N ILE A 180 6.38 27.47 -9.47
CA ILE A 180 5.85 27.78 -10.80
C ILE A 180 5.06 26.59 -11.39
N TYR A 181 5.36 25.37 -10.96
CA TYR A 181 4.71 24.13 -11.41
C TYR A 181 3.60 23.72 -10.44
N VAL A 182 2.60 24.59 -10.31
CA VAL A 182 1.57 24.44 -9.28
C VAL A 182 0.65 23.26 -9.59
N ASN A 183 0.32 23.00 -10.85
CA ASN A 183 -0.64 21.95 -11.22
C ASN A 183 -0.03 20.56 -11.04
N ILE A 184 1.21 20.32 -11.49
CA ILE A 184 1.86 19.01 -11.30
C ILE A 184 2.09 18.71 -9.82
N LYS A 185 2.45 19.73 -9.01
CA LYS A 185 2.62 19.56 -7.57
C LYS A 185 1.29 19.26 -6.90
N LYS A 186 0.22 20.00 -7.22
CA LYS A 186 -1.12 19.73 -6.70
C LYS A 186 -1.61 18.34 -7.07
N TYR A 187 -1.40 17.92 -8.31
CA TYR A 187 -1.80 16.59 -8.77
C TYR A 187 -1.03 15.49 -8.01
N ALA A 188 0.30 15.58 -7.96
CA ALA A 188 1.12 14.62 -7.22
C ALA A 188 0.77 14.55 -5.73
N LEU A 189 0.64 15.70 -5.07
CA LEU A 189 0.27 15.78 -3.66
C LEU A 189 -1.16 15.27 -3.42
N GLY A 190 -2.07 15.52 -4.36
CA GLY A 190 -3.41 14.97 -4.38
C GLY A 190 -3.40 13.44 -4.40
N VAL A 191 -2.68 12.83 -5.35
CA VAL A 191 -2.50 11.37 -5.41
C VAL A 191 -1.85 10.84 -4.14
N LEU A 192 -0.80 11.52 -3.64
CA LEU A 192 -0.13 11.15 -2.39
C LEU A 192 -1.03 11.24 -1.15
N SER A 193 -2.05 12.10 -1.18
CA SER A 193 -3.00 12.26 -0.08
C SER A 193 -3.99 11.09 0.01
N ILE A 194 -4.32 10.46 -1.12
CA ILE A 194 -5.11 9.22 -1.16
C ILE A 194 -4.40 8.18 -0.29
N PHE A 195 -3.09 8.00 -0.52
CA PHE A 195 -2.24 7.04 0.20
C PHE A 195 -2.16 7.29 1.72
N ARG A 196 -2.10 8.56 2.14
CA ARG A 196 -2.05 8.91 3.57
C ARG A 196 -3.39 8.69 4.24
N SER A 197 -4.49 9.01 3.56
CA SER A 197 -5.83 8.89 4.13
C SER A 197 -6.28 7.43 4.27
N THR A 198 -6.01 6.57 3.28
CA THR A 198 -6.28 5.12 3.34
C THR A 198 -5.47 4.48 4.46
N TYR A 199 -4.15 4.71 4.49
CA TYR A 199 -3.28 4.18 5.54
C TYR A 199 -3.67 4.65 6.95
N VAL A 200 -3.95 5.95 7.14
CA VAL A 200 -4.35 6.48 8.46
C VAL A 200 -5.71 5.92 8.87
N CYS A 201 -6.68 5.83 7.96
CA CYS A 201 -7.97 5.19 8.22
C CYS A 201 -7.80 3.72 8.61
N GLU A 202 -6.99 2.94 7.88
CA GLU A 202 -6.72 1.53 8.20
C GLU A 202 -6.00 1.35 9.54
N GLN A 203 -5.01 2.20 9.85
CA GLN A 203 -4.37 2.26 11.17
C GLN A 203 -5.38 2.56 12.27
N VAL A 204 -6.25 3.56 12.06
CA VAL A 204 -7.29 3.94 13.00
C VAL A 204 -8.24 2.76 13.23
N PHE A 205 -8.75 2.10 12.19
CA PHE A 205 -9.66 0.97 12.31
C PHE A 205 -9.01 -0.27 12.94
N SER A 206 -7.77 -0.60 12.55
CA SER A 206 -7.02 -1.72 13.14
C SER A 206 -6.75 -1.48 14.63
N ASN A 207 -6.30 -0.27 14.99
CA ASN A 207 -6.12 0.12 16.38
C ASN A 207 -7.44 0.15 17.14
N MET A 208 -8.53 0.63 16.53
CA MET A 208 -9.86 0.63 17.12
C MET A 208 -10.34 -0.79 17.40
N ASN A 209 -10.16 -1.74 16.47
CA ASN A 209 -10.47 -3.15 16.67
C ASN A 209 -9.62 -3.79 17.78
N PHE A 210 -8.34 -3.43 17.88
CA PHE A 210 -7.47 -3.86 18.98
C PHE A 210 -7.95 -3.29 20.34
N ILE A 211 -8.34 -2.02 20.37
CA ILE A 211 -8.84 -1.31 21.55
C ILE A 211 -10.22 -1.88 21.97
N LYS A 212 -11.11 -2.17 21.01
CA LYS A 212 -12.44 -2.77 21.18
C LYS A 212 -12.41 -4.30 21.07
N ASN A 213 -11.39 -4.96 21.61
CA ASN A 213 -11.34 -6.43 21.60
C ASN A 213 -12.43 -7.04 22.52
N LYS A 214 -12.64 -8.35 22.43
CA LYS A 214 -13.73 -9.07 23.15
C LYS A 214 -13.74 -8.89 24.68
N HIS A 215 -12.64 -8.41 25.27
CA HIS A 215 -12.48 -8.20 26.70
C HIS A 215 -12.69 -6.74 27.13
N ARG A 216 -12.87 -5.81 26.19
CA ARG A 216 -13.07 -4.36 26.44
C ARG A 216 -14.37 -3.86 25.81
N THR A 217 -15.50 -4.30 26.36
CA THR A 217 -16.85 -3.96 25.87
C THR A 217 -17.45 -2.68 26.48
N ARG A 218 -16.77 -2.03 27.43
CA ARG A 218 -17.28 -0.87 28.20
C ARG A 218 -16.60 0.47 27.92
N LEU A 219 -15.96 0.63 26.76
CA LEU A 219 -15.36 1.92 26.38
C LEU A 219 -16.46 2.90 25.93
N THR A 220 -16.45 4.12 26.48
CA THR A 220 -17.25 5.24 25.97
C THR A 220 -16.59 5.83 24.73
N ASP A 221 -17.36 6.54 23.89
CA ASP A 221 -16.85 7.13 22.65
C ASP A 221 -15.68 8.09 22.90
N ASP A 222 -15.73 8.90 23.97
CA ASP A 222 -14.65 9.83 24.35
C ASP A 222 -13.36 9.09 24.74
N SER A 223 -13.47 7.99 25.49
CA SER A 223 -12.33 7.17 25.91
C SER A 223 -11.70 6.42 24.74
N LEU A 224 -12.53 5.98 23.78
CA LEU A 224 -12.09 5.35 22.55
C LEU A 224 -11.36 6.34 21.64
N GLN A 225 -11.93 7.53 21.45
CA GLN A 225 -11.31 8.60 20.66
C GLN A 225 -9.95 9.00 21.23
N SER A 226 -9.85 9.15 22.55
CA SER A 226 -8.59 9.49 23.24
C SER A 226 -7.53 8.38 23.07
N CYS A 227 -7.92 7.11 23.22
CA CYS A 227 -7.04 5.97 23.03
C CYS A 227 -6.55 5.82 21.58
N VAL A 228 -7.45 6.05 20.61
CA VAL A 228 -7.09 6.06 19.18
C VAL A 228 -6.13 7.21 18.88
N LYS A 229 -6.41 8.41 19.40
CA LYS A 229 -5.56 9.60 19.21
C LYS A 229 -4.16 9.38 19.78
N MET A 230 -4.04 8.81 20.98
CA MET A 230 -2.75 8.44 21.57
C MET A 230 -1.97 7.42 20.73
N LYS A 231 -2.63 6.43 20.13
CA LYS A 231 -1.95 5.40 19.33
C LYS A 231 -1.53 5.87 17.94
N VAL A 232 -2.31 6.76 17.33
CA VAL A 232 -2.13 7.17 15.93
C VAL A 232 -1.26 8.42 15.80
N THR A 233 -1.10 9.19 16.87
CA THR A 233 -0.27 10.39 16.91
C THR A 233 1.04 10.14 17.67
N ALA A 234 2.06 10.98 17.46
CA ALA A 234 3.29 10.96 18.26
C ALA A 234 3.09 11.60 19.67
N TYR A 235 1.85 11.77 20.10
CA TYR A 235 1.51 12.35 21.39
C TYR A 235 1.92 11.38 22.50
N SER A 236 2.92 11.78 23.29
CA SER A 236 3.24 11.14 24.55
C SER A 236 2.42 11.84 25.64
N PRO A 237 1.46 11.17 26.29
CA PRO A 237 0.80 11.76 27.45
C PRO A 237 1.85 11.97 28.55
N ASP A 238 1.80 13.13 29.21
CA ASP A 238 2.63 13.39 30.37
C ASP A 238 2.09 12.59 31.56
N VAL A 239 2.59 11.36 31.70
CA VAL A 239 2.18 10.42 32.74
C VAL A 239 2.49 10.96 34.13
N GLN A 240 3.53 11.78 34.27
CA GLN A 240 3.92 12.34 35.58
C GLN A 240 2.90 13.39 36.04
N MET A 241 2.45 14.25 35.13
CA MET A 241 1.39 15.21 35.41
C MET A 241 0.05 14.51 35.72
N LEU A 242 -0.31 13.48 34.94
CA LEU A 242 -1.55 12.73 35.16
C LEU A 242 -1.56 11.95 36.48
N CYS A 243 -0.42 11.39 36.89
CA CYS A 243 -0.29 10.72 38.20
C CYS A 243 -0.37 11.71 39.37
N ALA A 244 0.04 12.96 39.19
CA ALA A 244 -0.07 14.00 40.21
C ALA A 244 -1.51 14.54 40.37
N GLU A 245 -2.33 14.48 39.32
CA GLU A 245 -3.72 14.94 39.32
C GLU A 245 -4.75 13.86 39.72
N VAL A 246 -4.37 12.57 39.71
CA VAL A 246 -5.25 11.48 40.16
C VAL A 246 -5.30 11.47 41.69
N GLN A 247 -6.45 11.86 42.23
CA GLN A 247 -6.71 11.80 43.67
C GLN A 247 -6.84 10.34 44.11
N GLU A 248 -5.93 9.89 45.00
CA GLU A 248 -5.93 8.54 45.55
C GLU A 248 -7.26 8.25 46.25
N GLN A 249 -8.07 7.34 45.67
CA GLN A 249 -9.17 6.75 46.41
C GLN A 249 -8.60 5.70 47.36
N ILE A 250 -8.49 6.07 48.63
CA ILE A 250 -8.17 5.13 49.71
C ILE A 250 -9.35 4.15 49.80
N SER A 251 -9.11 2.88 49.47
CA SER A 251 -10.07 1.81 49.73
C SER A 251 -10.18 1.63 51.24
N HIS A 252 -11.40 1.78 51.77
CA HIS A 252 -11.75 1.32 53.11
C HIS A 252 -11.98 -0.19 53.14
#